data_AF-A0A662I3X9-F1
#
_entry.id   AF-A0A662I3X9-F1
#
_cell.length_a   1.000
_cell.length_b   1.000
_cell.length_c   1.000
_cell.angle_alpha   90.00
_cell.angle_beta   90.00
_cell.angle_gamma   90.00
#
_symmetry.space_group_name_H-M   'P 1'
#
loop_
_entity.id
_entity.type
_entity.pdbx_description
1 polymer ?
#
loop_
_entity_poly.entity_id
_entity_poly.type
_entity_poly.pdbx_seq_one_letter_code
_entity_poly.pdbx_strand_id
1 'polypeptide(L)'
;MSEELKATSLVASLRRLMANKAFSKLILKLSKPKSIERVLAIYAGLREATSIREAIACKVIAKALAKSAAKFGVEEEALKSGLKDPYIRRALANIMLGIAYYGVTKPQKLYAPFMVVWDFTLQCNLRCKHCYANAGRSPPPDELTLSEKLEVLKQLDEAGVAALSFSGGEPLISKDFWAVAEAAAKAGMYVS
;
A
#
# COMPACT_ATOMS: atom_id res chain seq x y z
N MET A 1 -31.11 5.60 -5.37
CA MET A 1 -31.58 5.77 -3.97
C MET A 1 -31.21 4.60 -3.03
N SER A 2 -31.38 3.32 -3.41
CA SER A 2 -31.09 2.18 -2.51
C SER A 2 -29.59 1.93 -2.25
N GLU A 3 -28.72 2.08 -3.25
CA GLU A 3 -27.26 1.91 -3.11
C GLU A 3 -26.61 3.04 -2.31
N GLU A 4 -27.11 4.26 -2.45
CA GLU A 4 -26.61 5.44 -1.75
C GLU A 4 -26.92 5.38 -0.24
N LEU A 5 -28.07 4.81 0.11
CA LEU A 5 -28.45 4.47 1.50
C LEU A 5 -27.54 3.38 2.09
N LYS A 6 -27.13 2.38 1.29
CA LYS A 6 -26.16 1.35 1.69
C LYS A 6 -24.76 1.95 1.89
N ALA A 7 -24.29 2.81 0.99
CA ALA A 7 -22.99 3.47 1.10
C ALA A 7 -22.93 4.44 2.31
N THR A 8 -24.00 5.17 2.61
CA THR A 8 -24.04 6.09 3.75
C THR A 8 -24.09 5.36 5.10
N SER A 9 -24.92 4.32 5.22
CA SER A 9 -24.97 3.46 6.41
C SER A 9 -23.65 2.70 6.64
N LEU A 10 -22.95 2.36 5.56
CA LEU A 10 -21.62 1.76 5.60
C LEU A 10 -20.57 2.75 6.12
N VAL A 11 -20.51 3.97 5.56
CA VAL A 11 -19.60 5.02 6.03
C VAL A 11 -19.87 5.33 7.51
N ALA A 12 -21.13 5.38 7.92
CA ALA A 12 -21.52 5.56 9.33
C ALA A 12 -21.07 4.38 10.23
N SER A 13 -21.10 3.16 9.70
CA SER A 13 -20.62 1.96 10.39
C SER A 13 -19.10 1.96 10.55
N LEU A 14 -18.35 2.26 9.49
CA LEU A 14 -16.89 2.40 9.50
C LEU A 14 -16.48 3.52 10.46
N ARG A 15 -17.15 4.67 10.39
CA ARG A 15 -16.96 5.78 11.34
C ARG A 15 -17.18 5.35 12.79
N ARG A 16 -18.20 4.55 13.09
CA ARG A 16 -18.42 4.03 14.46
C ARG A 16 -17.34 3.05 14.91
N LEU A 17 -16.89 2.16 14.02
CA LEU A 17 -15.83 1.19 14.31
C LEU A 17 -14.49 1.89 14.60
N MET A 18 -14.18 2.96 13.85
CA MET A 18 -12.95 3.74 13.97
C MET A 18 -13.03 4.97 14.88
N ALA A 19 -14.22 5.45 15.24
CA ALA A 19 -14.40 6.40 16.34
C ALA A 19 -14.12 5.76 17.70
N ASN A 20 -13.94 4.42 17.75
CA ASN A 20 -13.37 3.76 18.91
C ASN A 20 -11.92 4.25 19.10
N LYS A 21 -11.75 5.22 20.01
CA LYS A 21 -10.45 5.81 20.35
C LYS A 21 -9.39 4.76 20.70
N ALA A 22 -9.78 3.59 21.21
CA ALA A 22 -8.84 2.52 21.50
C ALA A 22 -8.26 1.87 20.24
N PHE A 23 -9.07 1.66 19.20
CA PHE A 23 -8.61 1.14 17.90
C PHE A 23 -7.65 2.13 17.24
N SER A 24 -8.05 3.39 17.09
CA SER A 24 -7.21 4.42 16.44
C SER A 24 -5.92 4.66 17.22
N LYS A 25 -5.96 4.73 18.57
CA LYS A 25 -4.73 4.83 19.37
C LYS A 25 -3.81 3.61 19.21
N LEU A 26 -4.36 2.40 19.05
CA LEU A 26 -3.56 1.19 18.86
C LEU A 26 -2.88 1.18 17.50
N ILE A 27 -3.60 1.51 16.43
CA ILE A 27 -3.05 1.63 15.07
C ILE A 27 -1.97 2.72 15.04
N LEU A 28 -2.24 3.89 15.64
CA LEU A 28 -1.26 4.97 15.76
C LEU A 28 -0.05 4.58 16.60
N LYS A 29 -0.19 3.71 17.60
CA LYS A 29 0.95 3.17 18.35
C LYS A 29 1.81 2.26 17.48
N LEU A 30 1.23 1.43 16.60
CA LEU A 30 1.99 0.60 15.65
C LEU A 30 2.81 1.47 14.69
N SER A 31 2.29 2.68 14.37
CA SER A 31 2.86 3.86 13.70
C SER A 31 3.55 3.66 12.34
N LYS A 32 3.99 2.46 12.02
CA LYS A 32 4.71 2.10 10.79
C LYS A 32 3.87 1.16 9.93
N PRO A 33 3.80 1.36 8.60
CA PRO A 33 3.09 0.48 7.67
C PRO A 33 3.46 -1.00 7.84
N LYS A 34 4.76 -1.31 7.90
CA LYS A 34 5.30 -2.67 8.09
C LYS A 34 4.82 -3.35 9.37
N SER A 35 4.57 -2.59 10.44
CA SER A 35 4.03 -3.15 11.70
C SER A 35 2.62 -3.67 11.50
N ILE A 36 1.79 -2.96 10.72
CA ILE A 36 0.41 -3.38 10.44
C ILE A 36 0.39 -4.52 9.43
N GLU A 37 1.21 -4.46 8.37
CA GLU A 37 1.39 -5.58 7.45
C GLU A 37 1.76 -6.88 8.18
N ARG A 38 2.67 -6.78 9.17
CA ARG A 38 3.05 -7.91 10.01
C ARG A 38 1.88 -8.45 10.83
N VAL A 39 1.08 -7.57 11.43
CA VAL A 39 -0.12 -8.00 12.19
C VAL A 39 -1.16 -8.64 11.27
N LEU A 40 -1.35 -8.12 10.05
CA LEU A 40 -2.22 -8.71 9.04
C LEU A 40 -1.71 -10.09 8.58
N ALA A 41 -0.39 -10.27 8.48
CA ALA A 41 0.21 -11.57 8.17
C ALA A 41 0.00 -12.60 9.31
N ILE A 42 0.05 -12.16 10.57
CA ILE A 42 -0.28 -13.02 11.72
C ILE A 42 -1.76 -13.42 11.65
N TYR A 43 -2.65 -12.48 11.38
CA TYR A 43 -4.08 -12.76 11.24
C TYR A 43 -4.39 -13.74 10.08
N ALA A 44 -3.65 -13.65 8.98
CA ALA A 44 -3.74 -14.56 7.84
C ALA A 44 -3.09 -15.94 8.08
N GLY A 45 -2.48 -16.17 9.25
CA GLY A 45 -1.81 -17.43 9.59
C GLY A 45 -0.47 -17.66 8.90
N LEU A 46 0.16 -16.61 8.36
CA LEU A 46 1.46 -16.71 7.67
C LEU A 46 2.65 -16.61 8.62
N ARG A 47 2.43 -16.10 9.84
CA ARG A 47 3.46 -15.88 10.87
C ARG A 47 2.87 -16.00 12.25
N GLU A 48 3.71 -16.33 13.22
CA GLU A 48 3.33 -16.28 14.64
C GLU A 48 3.69 -14.93 15.26
N ALA A 49 2.92 -14.52 16.26
CA ALA A 49 3.22 -13.32 17.03
C ALA A 49 4.46 -13.56 17.91
N THR A 50 5.45 -12.69 17.80
CA THR A 50 6.69 -12.80 18.59
C THR A 50 6.66 -11.93 19.84
N SER A 51 5.59 -11.15 20.05
CA SER A 51 5.42 -10.32 21.25
C SER A 51 3.95 -10.23 21.68
N ILE A 52 3.73 -9.98 22.97
CA ILE A 52 2.39 -9.73 23.54
C ILE A 52 1.70 -8.57 22.81
N ARG A 53 2.47 -7.54 22.44
CA ARG A 53 1.97 -6.38 21.70
C ARG A 53 1.39 -6.77 20.34
N GLU A 54 2.07 -7.64 19.60
CA GLU A 54 1.59 -8.16 18.32
C GLU A 54 0.34 -9.03 18.50
N ALA A 55 0.32 -9.89 19.52
CA ALA A 55 -0.84 -10.72 19.80
C ALA A 55 -2.09 -9.88 20.13
N ILE A 56 -1.94 -8.82 20.94
CA ILE A 56 -3.03 -7.88 21.24
C ILE A 56 -3.46 -7.11 19.99
N ALA A 57 -2.50 -6.59 19.22
CA ALA A 57 -2.78 -5.88 17.98
C ALA A 57 -3.55 -6.74 16.98
N CYS A 58 -3.13 -7.99 16.80
CA CYS A 58 -3.79 -8.98 15.96
C CYS A 58 -5.24 -9.20 16.40
N LYS A 59 -5.49 -9.46 17.69
CA LYS A 59 -6.85 -9.66 18.20
C LYS A 59 -7.78 -8.46 17.93
N VAL A 60 -7.27 -7.25 18.12
CA VAL A 60 -8.05 -6.02 17.90
C VAL A 60 -8.32 -5.79 16.41
N ILE A 61 -7.29 -5.92 15.56
CA ILE A 61 -7.41 -5.73 14.11
C ILE A 61 -8.30 -6.80 13.48
N ALA A 62 -8.10 -8.08 13.83
CA ALA A 62 -8.90 -9.20 13.37
C ALA A 62 -10.39 -8.98 13.67
N LYS A 63 -10.73 -8.59 14.91
CA LYS A 63 -12.11 -8.31 15.29
C LYS A 63 -12.72 -7.15 14.49
N ALA A 64 -11.94 -6.09 14.23
CA ALA A 64 -12.39 -4.96 13.44
C ALA A 64 -12.60 -5.33 11.95
N LEU A 65 -11.67 -6.10 11.37
CA LEU A 65 -11.74 -6.55 9.99
C LEU A 65 -12.86 -7.56 9.78
N ALA A 66 -12.96 -8.61 10.59
CA ALA A 66 -14.03 -9.61 10.47
C ALA A 66 -15.42 -8.97 10.59
N LYS A 67 -15.61 -8.05 11.55
CA LYS A 67 -16.87 -7.30 11.70
C LYS A 67 -17.17 -6.40 10.49
N SER A 68 -16.13 -5.85 9.86
CA SER A 68 -16.29 -5.04 8.65
C SER A 68 -16.61 -5.92 7.45
N ALA A 69 -15.82 -6.97 7.21
CA ALA A 69 -15.97 -7.94 6.13
C ALA A 69 -17.35 -8.59 6.12
N ALA A 70 -17.85 -9.04 7.28
CA ALA A 70 -19.20 -9.60 7.39
C ALA A 70 -20.29 -8.62 6.95
N LYS A 71 -20.12 -7.30 7.17
CA LYS A 71 -21.05 -6.28 6.67
C LYS A 71 -20.99 -6.09 5.15
N PHE A 72 -19.89 -6.46 4.53
CA PHE A 72 -19.72 -6.49 3.07
C PHE A 72 -20.09 -7.85 2.46
N GLY A 73 -20.59 -8.81 3.26
CA GLY A 73 -20.85 -10.18 2.78
C GLY A 73 -19.58 -10.95 2.44
N VAL A 74 -18.44 -10.56 3.02
CA VAL A 74 -17.15 -11.23 2.84
C VAL A 74 -16.93 -12.17 4.02
N GLU A 75 -16.81 -13.46 3.72
CA GLU A 75 -16.50 -14.49 4.70
C GLU A 75 -15.08 -14.33 5.27
N GLU A 76 -14.90 -14.69 6.54
CA GLU A 76 -13.62 -14.53 7.22
C GLU A 76 -12.48 -15.33 6.56
N GLU A 77 -12.76 -16.51 6.04
CA GLU A 77 -11.76 -17.32 5.32
C GLU A 77 -11.36 -16.68 3.98
N ALA A 78 -12.30 -16.06 3.27
CA ALA A 78 -11.99 -15.30 2.06
C ALA A 78 -11.10 -14.09 2.39
N LEU A 79 -11.38 -13.40 3.50
CA LEU A 79 -10.55 -12.30 4.00
C LEU A 79 -9.12 -12.78 4.32
N LYS A 80 -8.98 -13.86 5.10
CA LYS A 80 -7.65 -14.43 5.42
C LYS A 80 -6.91 -14.88 4.18
N SER A 81 -7.60 -15.49 3.21
CA SER A 81 -7.02 -15.91 1.94
C SER A 81 -6.50 -14.71 1.14
N GLY A 82 -7.28 -13.64 1.00
CA GLY A 82 -6.82 -12.41 0.35
C GLY A 82 -5.64 -11.77 1.07
N LEU A 83 -5.65 -11.77 2.40
CA LEU A 83 -4.53 -11.31 3.21
C LEU A 83 -3.27 -12.18 3.10
N LYS A 84 -3.29 -13.31 2.38
CA LYS A 84 -2.05 -14.03 2.03
C LYS A 84 -1.24 -13.32 0.96
N ASP A 85 -1.87 -12.48 0.15
CA ASP A 85 -1.20 -11.62 -0.83
C ASP A 85 -0.51 -10.43 -0.11
N PRO A 86 0.82 -10.23 -0.27
CA PRO A 86 1.53 -9.08 0.30
C PRO A 86 0.99 -7.73 -0.18
N TYR A 87 0.54 -7.62 -1.43
CA TYR A 87 0.01 -6.39 -2.00
C TYR A 87 -1.27 -5.96 -1.29
N ILE A 88 -2.16 -6.91 -1.01
CA ILE A 88 -3.41 -6.67 -0.28
C ILE A 88 -3.10 -6.22 1.15
N ARG A 89 -2.17 -6.89 1.85
CA ARG A 89 -1.77 -6.48 3.20
C ARG A 89 -1.23 -5.06 3.24
N ARG A 90 -0.40 -4.70 2.26
CA ARG A 90 0.22 -3.38 2.15
C ARG A 90 -0.80 -2.28 1.84
N ALA A 91 -1.68 -2.51 0.88
CA ALA A 91 -2.79 -1.62 0.56
C ALA A 91 -3.68 -1.37 1.78
N LEU A 92 -4.06 -2.44 2.48
CA LEU A 92 -4.87 -2.34 3.70
C LEU A 92 -4.12 -1.62 4.83
N ALA A 93 -2.82 -1.84 5.01
CA ALA A 93 -2.03 -1.12 6.00
C ALA A 93 -2.04 0.40 5.74
N ASN A 94 -1.85 0.81 4.49
CA ASN A 94 -1.90 2.23 4.08
C ASN A 94 -3.29 2.84 4.34
N ILE A 95 -4.37 2.11 3.99
CA ILE A 95 -5.75 2.54 4.25
C ILE A 95 -6.03 2.65 5.76
N MET A 96 -5.67 1.63 6.54
CA MET A 96 -5.89 1.59 7.99
C MET A 96 -5.15 2.71 8.71
N LEU A 97 -3.91 3.01 8.31
CA LEU A 97 -3.16 4.15 8.84
C LEU A 97 -3.79 5.47 8.44
N GLY A 98 -4.14 5.67 7.16
CA GLY A 98 -4.76 6.90 6.69
C GLY A 98 -6.05 7.20 7.46
N ILE A 99 -6.85 6.16 7.68
CA ILE A 99 -8.04 6.22 8.53
C ILE A 99 -7.70 6.56 9.99
N ALA A 100 -6.66 5.96 10.58
CA ALA A 100 -6.29 6.22 11.97
C ALA A 100 -5.78 7.66 12.18
N TYR A 101 -5.08 8.21 11.19
CA TYR A 101 -4.56 9.58 11.20
C TYR A 101 -5.62 10.64 10.86
N TYR A 102 -6.40 10.41 9.81
CA TYR A 102 -7.28 11.42 9.22
C TYR A 102 -8.78 11.15 9.44
N GLY A 103 -9.12 9.98 10.00
CA GLY A 103 -10.50 9.51 10.03
C GLY A 103 -11.01 9.06 8.65
N VAL A 104 -12.31 8.77 8.60
CA VAL A 104 -13.00 8.43 7.33
C VAL A 104 -13.33 9.71 6.58
N THR A 105 -12.65 9.92 5.46
CA THR A 105 -12.72 11.12 4.61
C THR A 105 -13.32 10.79 3.23
N LYS A 106 -13.74 11.82 2.48
CA LYS A 106 -14.23 11.69 1.10
C LYS A 106 -13.59 12.81 0.25
N PRO A 107 -12.71 12.51 -0.73
CA PRO A 107 -12.11 11.19 -0.98
C PRO A 107 -11.29 10.70 0.24
N GLN A 108 -11.08 9.39 0.34
CA GLN A 108 -10.33 8.86 1.48
C GLN A 108 -8.85 9.25 1.38
N LYS A 109 -8.37 10.00 2.36
CA LYS A 109 -6.95 10.31 2.57
C LYS A 109 -6.24 9.06 3.07
N LEU A 110 -5.19 8.67 2.35
CA LEU A 110 -4.32 7.56 2.67
C LEU A 110 -3.11 8.06 3.46
N TYR A 111 -2.41 7.15 4.13
CA TYR A 111 -1.22 7.49 4.89
C TYR A 111 -0.04 7.86 3.99
N ALA A 112 0.09 7.16 2.87
CA ALA A 112 1.03 7.42 1.79
C ALA A 112 0.29 7.36 0.44
N PRO A 113 0.88 7.89 -0.66
CA PRO A 113 0.34 7.68 -2.00
C PRO A 113 0.03 6.20 -2.24
N PHE A 114 -1.17 5.90 -2.76
CA PHE A 114 -1.52 4.51 -3.04
C PHE A 114 -0.60 3.92 -4.11
N MET A 115 -0.40 4.71 -5.17
CA MET A 115 0.45 4.37 -6.30
C MET A 115 1.38 5.54 -6.58
N VAL A 116 2.63 5.23 -6.92
CA VAL A 116 3.58 6.19 -7.51
C VAL A 116 3.85 5.75 -8.93
N VAL A 117 3.67 6.66 -9.88
CA VAL A 117 4.14 6.50 -11.27
C VAL A 117 5.51 7.15 -11.33
N TRP A 118 6.54 6.34 -11.52
CA TRP A 118 7.92 6.79 -11.46
C TRP A 118 8.51 6.84 -12.87
N ASP A 119 8.81 8.05 -13.35
CA ASP A 119 9.66 8.26 -14.52
C ASP A 119 11.09 7.78 -14.20
N PHE A 120 11.29 6.48 -14.42
CA PHE A 120 12.43 5.70 -13.91
C PHE A 120 13.72 5.96 -14.70
N THR A 121 13.54 6.22 -15.99
CA THR A 121 14.59 6.63 -16.92
C THR A 121 13.96 7.54 -17.95
N LEU A 122 14.72 8.50 -18.48
CA LEU A 122 14.31 9.22 -19.70
C LEU A 122 14.88 8.56 -20.96
N GLN A 123 15.60 7.45 -20.84
CA GLN A 123 16.03 6.65 -21.99
C GLN A 123 14.83 5.94 -22.64
N CYS A 124 14.70 6.02 -23.96
CA CYS A 124 13.67 5.41 -24.77
C CYS A 124 14.25 5.03 -26.15
N ASN A 125 13.81 3.90 -26.69
CA ASN A 125 14.12 3.44 -28.04
C ASN A 125 13.30 4.18 -29.13
N LEU A 126 12.36 5.05 -28.75
CA LEU A 126 11.48 5.82 -29.64
C LEU A 126 11.60 7.35 -29.46
N ARG A 127 10.93 8.08 -30.37
CA ARG A 127 10.86 9.56 -30.43
C ARG A 127 9.47 10.04 -30.85
N CYS A 128 8.48 9.76 -30.01
CA CYS A 128 7.09 10.09 -30.31
C CYS A 128 6.87 11.62 -30.34
N LYS A 129 6.16 12.13 -31.36
CA LYS A 129 5.83 13.56 -31.50
C LYS A 129 5.00 14.12 -30.33
N HIS A 130 4.30 13.26 -29.60
CA HIS A 130 3.42 13.59 -28.48
C HIS A 130 3.99 13.16 -27.11
N CYS A 131 5.31 12.91 -27.01
CA CYS A 131 5.93 12.45 -25.77
C CYS A 131 5.97 13.58 -24.72
N TYR A 132 5.18 13.45 -23.65
CA TYR A 132 5.19 14.46 -22.57
C TYR A 132 6.53 14.55 -21.85
N ALA A 133 7.25 13.42 -21.73
CA ALA A 133 8.53 13.32 -21.03
C ALA A 133 9.73 13.78 -21.87
N ASN A 134 9.52 14.08 -23.17
CA ASN A 134 10.57 14.39 -24.13
C ASN A 134 11.74 13.37 -24.10
N ALA A 135 11.40 12.09 -24.01
CA ALA A 135 12.34 11.00 -23.78
C ALA A 135 13.39 10.84 -24.88
N GLY A 136 14.56 10.36 -24.46
CA GLY A 136 15.88 10.41 -25.06
C GLY A 136 16.43 9.05 -25.53
N ARG A 137 17.29 8.92 -26.55
CA ARG A 137 17.93 7.63 -26.90
C ARG A 137 19.00 7.28 -25.87
N SER A 138 19.52 8.34 -25.24
CA SER A 138 20.42 8.30 -24.11
C SER A 138 19.71 8.88 -22.89
N PRO A 139 19.99 8.36 -21.69
CA PRO A 139 19.58 9.01 -20.45
C PRO A 139 20.29 10.37 -20.31
N PRO A 140 19.70 11.32 -19.57
CA PRO A 140 20.36 12.58 -19.28
C PRO A 140 21.54 12.38 -18.30
N PRO A 141 22.51 13.31 -18.25
CA PRO A 141 23.69 13.17 -17.40
C PRO A 141 23.40 13.09 -15.89
N ASP A 142 22.25 13.61 -15.47
CA ASP A 142 21.77 13.66 -14.09
C ASP A 142 20.72 12.57 -13.77
N GLU A 143 20.58 11.55 -14.63
CA GLU A 143 19.75 10.39 -14.31
C GLU A 143 20.29 9.65 -13.08
N LEU A 144 19.39 9.26 -12.19
CA LEU A 144 19.74 8.56 -10.96
C LEU A 144 20.56 7.29 -11.24
N THR A 145 21.62 7.12 -10.46
CA THR A 145 22.38 5.88 -10.39
C THR A 145 21.53 4.75 -9.80
N LEU A 146 21.94 3.50 -10.00
CA LEU A 146 21.27 2.34 -9.38
C LEU A 146 21.15 2.48 -7.85
N SER A 147 22.20 2.97 -7.18
CA SER A 147 22.19 3.20 -5.73
C SER A 147 21.13 4.22 -5.32
N GLU A 148 21.01 5.32 -6.06
CA GLU A 148 20.01 6.36 -5.77
C GLU A 148 18.60 5.86 -6.07
N LYS A 149 18.40 5.09 -7.15
CA LYS A 149 17.12 4.43 -7.45
C LYS A 149 16.70 3.48 -6.32
N LEU A 150 17.62 2.68 -5.81
CA LEU A 150 17.35 1.78 -4.68
C LEU A 150 17.05 2.55 -3.38
N GLU A 151 17.69 3.69 -3.15
CA GLU A 151 17.39 4.55 -2.00
C GLU A 151 16.00 5.21 -2.14
N VAL A 152 15.62 5.68 -3.33
CA VAL A 152 14.24 6.15 -3.61
C VAL A 152 13.24 5.04 -3.31
N LEU A 153 13.49 3.82 -3.82
CA LEU A 153 12.62 2.68 -3.56
C LEU A 153 12.47 2.39 -2.06
N LYS A 154 13.57 2.45 -1.30
CA LYS A 154 13.55 2.27 0.16
C LYS A 154 12.69 3.33 0.85
N GLN A 155 12.79 4.60 0.44
CA GLN A 155 11.94 5.66 0.98
C GLN A 155 10.46 5.43 0.67
N LEU A 156 10.13 5.01 -0.55
CA LEU A 156 8.76 4.59 -0.92
C LEU A 156 8.30 3.39 -0.08
N ASP A 157 9.21 2.47 0.23
CA ASP A 157 8.93 1.31 1.07
C ASP A 157 8.56 1.70 2.50
N GLU A 158 9.42 2.49 3.12
CA GLU A 158 9.26 2.97 4.49
C GLU A 158 8.01 3.83 4.66
N ALA A 159 7.67 4.64 3.65
CA ALA A 159 6.44 5.43 3.63
C ALA A 159 5.17 4.57 3.54
N GLY A 160 5.25 3.37 2.96
CA GLY A 160 4.10 2.47 2.79
C GLY A 160 3.33 2.68 1.48
N VAL A 161 3.99 3.17 0.43
CA VAL A 161 3.42 3.23 -0.93
C VAL A 161 3.02 1.83 -1.37
N ALA A 162 1.78 1.62 -1.82
CA ALA A 162 1.25 0.26 -2.04
C ALA A 162 1.59 -0.29 -3.44
N ALA A 163 1.64 0.57 -4.44
CA ALA A 163 1.92 0.22 -5.82
C ALA A 163 2.96 1.16 -6.44
N LEU A 164 3.80 0.61 -7.32
CA LEU A 164 4.79 1.33 -8.09
C LEU A 164 4.60 1.00 -9.57
N SER A 165 4.39 2.03 -10.37
CA SER A 165 4.36 1.89 -11.82
C SER A 165 5.61 2.50 -12.43
N PHE A 166 6.32 1.71 -13.24
CA PHE A 166 7.51 2.20 -13.93
C PHE A 166 7.11 2.90 -15.24
N SER A 167 7.62 4.13 -15.42
CA SER A 167 7.30 5.05 -16.52
C SER A 167 8.57 5.79 -16.98
N GLY A 168 8.40 6.84 -17.79
CA GLY A 168 9.43 7.78 -18.22
C GLY A 168 9.60 7.73 -19.74
N GLY A 169 10.80 7.35 -20.17
CA GLY A 169 11.03 6.79 -21.49
C GLY A 169 10.51 5.35 -21.56
N GLU A 170 11.37 4.41 -21.94
CA GLU A 170 11.05 2.98 -21.93
C GLU A 170 11.81 2.33 -20.74
N PRO A 171 11.13 1.97 -19.63
CA PRO A 171 11.79 1.37 -18.48
C PRO A 171 12.58 0.11 -18.82
N LEU A 172 12.08 -0.73 -19.74
CA LEU A 172 12.65 -2.04 -20.02
C LEU A 172 14.02 -1.99 -20.72
N ILE A 173 14.42 -0.85 -21.28
CA ILE A 173 15.76 -0.69 -21.86
C ILE A 173 16.80 -0.21 -20.84
N SER A 174 16.37 0.25 -19.66
CA SER A 174 17.29 0.64 -18.60
C SER A 174 17.96 -0.61 -18.01
N LYS A 175 19.29 -0.59 -17.93
CA LYS A 175 20.08 -1.65 -17.30
C LYS A 175 19.74 -1.88 -15.81
N ASP A 176 19.17 -0.87 -15.15
CA ASP A 176 18.86 -0.89 -13.72
C ASP A 176 17.46 -1.48 -13.42
N PHE A 177 16.62 -1.63 -14.45
CA PHE A 177 15.19 -1.93 -14.29
C PHE A 177 14.94 -3.18 -13.45
N TRP A 178 15.54 -4.31 -13.82
CA TRP A 178 15.27 -5.58 -13.16
C TRP A 178 15.70 -5.58 -11.68
N ALA A 179 16.83 -4.96 -11.37
CA ALA A 179 17.31 -4.85 -9.99
C ALA A 179 16.31 -4.08 -9.09
N VAL A 180 15.77 -2.97 -9.61
CA VAL A 180 14.83 -2.13 -8.85
C VAL A 180 13.43 -2.74 -8.81
N ALA A 181 12.93 -3.30 -9.92
CA ALA A 181 11.64 -3.96 -9.99
C ALA A 181 11.57 -5.19 -9.07
N GLU A 182 12.62 -6.02 -9.04
CA GLU A 182 12.70 -7.14 -8.11
C GLU A 182 12.72 -6.69 -6.65
N ALA A 183 13.48 -5.62 -6.34
CA ALA A 183 13.54 -5.07 -5.00
C ALA A 183 12.16 -4.54 -4.56
N ALA A 184 11.41 -3.89 -5.46
CA ALA A 184 10.06 -3.40 -5.19
C ALA A 184 9.07 -4.54 -4.93
N ALA A 185 9.12 -5.59 -5.75
CA ALA A 185 8.30 -6.79 -5.58
C ALA A 185 8.61 -7.50 -4.25
N LYS A 186 9.90 -7.66 -3.91
CA LYS A 186 10.35 -8.25 -2.62
C LYS A 186 9.94 -7.40 -1.42
N ALA A 187 9.88 -6.08 -1.57
CA ALA A 187 9.35 -5.18 -0.56
C ALA A 187 7.83 -5.32 -0.37
N GLY A 188 7.13 -5.99 -1.29
CA GLY A 188 5.69 -6.22 -1.24
C GLY A 188 4.87 -5.08 -1.88
N MET A 189 5.47 -4.27 -2.74
CA MET A 189 4.74 -3.33 -3.59
C MET A 189 4.19 -4.05 -4.82
N TYR A 190 2.97 -3.72 -5.23
CA TYR A 190 2.48 -4.13 -6.53
C TYR A 190 3.28 -3.40 -7.61
N VAL A 191 3.86 -4.13 -8.55
CA VAL A 191 4.70 -3.57 -9.63
C VAL A 191 3.98 -3.70 -10.96
N SER A 192 3.91 -2.61 -11.71
CA SER A 192 3.31 -2.56 -13.05
C SER A 192 4.12 -1.76 -14.05
#